data_AF-A0A2N3HQE7-F1
#
_entry.id   AF-A0A2N3HQE7-F1
#
_cell.length_a   1.000
_cell.length_b   1.000
_cell.length_c   1.000
_cell.angle_alpha   90.00
_cell.angle_beta   90.00
_cell.angle_gamma   90.00
#
_symmetry.space_group_name_H-M   'P 1'
#
loop_
_entity.id
_entity.type
_entity.pdbx_description
1 polymer ?
#
loop_
_entity_poly.entity_id
_entity_poly.type
_entity_poly.pdbx_seq_one_letter_code
_entity_poly.pdbx_strand_id
1 'polypeptide(L)'
;SNSRITSVENGKVYFRYKDRKRLVSKTMQLNTMEFIRRFMLHVLPHNFYKIRYYGILSSANSKTKKEQIAALMETCVPIPEYEGLSAIEVYSLLTGKDVSHCPKCKKGRILCRALPKPET
;
A
#
# COMPACT_ATOMS: atom_id res chain seq x y z
N SER A 1 -8.23 -14.79 12.23
CA SER A 1 -8.87 -14.42 13.51
C SER A 1 -10.36 -14.22 13.30
N ASN A 2 -11.13 -15.17 13.80
CA ASN A 2 -12.59 -15.16 13.71
C ASN A 2 -13.24 -14.30 14.81
N SER A 3 -12.46 -13.82 15.78
CA SER A 3 -12.89 -12.95 16.88
C SER A 3 -13.47 -11.60 16.46
N ARG A 4 -13.40 -11.27 15.17
CA ARG A 4 -14.04 -10.07 14.62
C ARG A 4 -15.49 -10.31 14.21
N ILE A 5 -15.90 -11.55 13.98
CA ILE A 5 -17.30 -11.89 13.67
C ILE A 5 -18.07 -11.79 14.99
N THR A 6 -19.09 -10.94 15.02
CA THR A 6 -19.90 -10.68 16.21
C THR A 6 -21.17 -11.50 16.23
N SER A 7 -21.82 -11.69 15.08
CA SER A 7 -22.99 -12.56 14.93
C SER A 7 -23.19 -12.99 13.48
N VAL A 8 -23.96 -14.06 13.30
CA VAL A 8 -24.41 -14.57 11.99
C VAL A 8 -25.89 -14.90 12.12
N GLU A 9 -26.74 -14.14 11.44
CA GLU A 9 -28.19 -14.20 11.61
C GLU A 9 -28.85 -13.78 10.29
N ASN A 10 -29.99 -14.39 9.96
CA ASN A 10 -30.82 -14.00 8.80
C ASN A 10 -30.05 -13.87 7.47
N GLY A 11 -29.11 -14.79 7.21
CA GLY A 11 -28.29 -14.77 5.98
C GLY A 11 -27.29 -13.62 5.89
N LYS A 12 -26.98 -12.98 7.02
CA LYS A 12 -26.01 -11.88 7.13
C LYS A 12 -24.94 -12.21 8.16
N VAL A 13 -23.73 -11.72 7.90
CA VAL A 13 -22.57 -11.80 8.79
C VAL A 13 -22.25 -10.41 9.30
N TYR A 14 -22.22 -10.27 10.62
CA TYR A 14 -21.84 -9.03 11.31
C TYR A 14 -20.41 -9.16 11.81
N PHE A 15 -19.56 -8.18 11.51
CA PHE A 15 -18.18 -8.21 11.96
C PHE A 15 -17.59 -6.82 12.19
N ARG A 16 -16.65 -6.75 13.14
CA ARG A 16 -15.90 -5.54 13.47
C ARG A 16 -14.71 -5.33 12.54
N TYR A 17 -14.53 -4.09 12.10
CA TYR A 17 -13.37 -3.64 11.35
C TYR A 17 -12.83 -2.31 11.91
N LYS A 18 -11.55 -2.02 11.62
CA LYS A 18 -10.94 -0.73 11.98
C LYS A 18 -11.05 0.21 10.77
N ASP A 19 -11.77 1.30 10.93
CA ASP A 19 -11.77 2.40 9.97
C ASP A 19 -10.40 3.08 10.04
N ARG A 20 -9.56 2.84 9.03
CA ARG A 20 -8.18 3.35 9.03
C ARG A 20 -8.09 4.87 8.85
N LYS A 21 -9.14 5.51 8.29
CA LYS A 21 -9.19 6.96 8.11
C LYS A 21 -9.53 7.67 9.41
N ARG A 22 -10.51 7.12 10.15
CA ARG A 22 -10.98 7.71 11.41
C ARG A 22 -10.36 7.08 12.66
N LEU A 23 -9.51 6.06 12.49
CA LEU A 23 -8.85 5.28 13.54
C LEU A 23 -9.79 4.60 14.56
N VAL A 24 -11.09 4.57 14.30
CA VAL A 24 -12.11 3.95 15.17
C VAL A 24 -12.47 2.52 14.74
N SER A 25 -12.97 1.73 15.69
CA SER A 25 -13.57 0.42 15.37
C SER A 25 -15.05 0.60 15.01
N LYS A 26 -15.51 -0.07 13.96
CA LYS A 26 -16.90 -0.06 13.50
C LYS A 26 -17.38 -1.48 13.22
N THR A 27 -18.69 -1.69 13.21
CA THR A 27 -19.31 -2.96 12.79
C THR A 27 -19.86 -2.79 11.37
N MET A 28 -19.69 -3.81 10.54
CA MET A 28 -20.27 -3.89 9.20
C MET A 28 -21.08 -5.18 9.09
N GLN A 29 -22.12 -5.15 8.26
CA GLN A 29 -22.89 -6.32 7.87
C GLN A 29 -22.68 -6.59 6.38
N LEU A 30 -22.59 -7.87 6.01
CA LEU A 30 -22.60 -8.33 4.62
C LEU A 30 -23.52 -9.53 4.48
N ASN A 31 -24.06 -9.75 3.28
CA ASN A 31 -24.69 -11.03 2.95
C ASN A 31 -23.65 -12.15 3.11
N THR A 32 -24.09 -13.31 3.61
CA THR A 32 -23.21 -14.46 3.85
C THR A 32 -22.39 -14.86 2.62
N MET A 33 -22.99 -14.89 1.43
CA MET A 33 -22.27 -15.27 0.21
C MET A 33 -21.20 -14.25 -0.18
N GLU A 34 -21.51 -12.96 -0.02
CA GLU A 34 -20.54 -11.89 -0.28
C GLU A 34 -19.40 -11.91 0.76
N PHE A 35 -19.71 -12.22 2.02
CA PHE A 35 -18.71 -12.40 3.06
C PHE A 35 -17.76 -13.56 2.72
N ILE A 36 -18.29 -14.74 2.36
CA ILE A 36 -17.49 -15.90 1.98
C ILE A 36 -16.61 -15.57 0.77
N ARG A 37 -17.18 -14.95 -0.26
CA ARG A 37 -16.44 -14.55 -1.46
C ARG A 37 -15.25 -13.65 -1.10
N ARG A 38 -15.46 -12.59 -0.32
CA ARG A 38 -14.38 -11.68 0.13
C ARG A 38 -13.38 -12.38 1.05
N PHE A 39 -13.85 -13.26 1.92
CA PHE A 39 -13.00 -14.01 2.83
C PHE A 39 -12.05 -14.93 2.06
N MET A 40 -12.55 -15.62 1.03
CA MET A 40 -11.76 -16.53 0.20
C MET A 40 -10.67 -15.81 -0.60
N LEU A 41 -10.85 -14.53 -0.95
CA LEU A 41 -9.77 -13.71 -1.53
C LEU A 41 -8.56 -13.53 -0.60
N HIS A 42 -8.72 -13.78 0.70
CA HIS A 42 -7.65 -13.71 1.69
C HIS A 42 -7.02 -15.06 2.02
N VAL A 43 -7.61 -16.16 1.56
CA VAL A 43 -7.06 -17.51 1.71
C VAL A 43 -6.15 -17.76 0.52
N LEU A 44 -4.87 -17.97 0.79
CA LEU A 44 -3.91 -18.28 -0.25
C LEU A 44 -4.03 -19.77 -0.64
N PRO A 45 -3.93 -20.12 -1.93
CA PRO A 45 -3.88 -21.51 -2.36
C PRO A 45 -2.69 -22.26 -1.77
N HIS A 46 -2.71 -23.59 -1.87
CA HIS A 46 -1.58 -24.42 -1.46
C HIS A 46 -0.27 -23.96 -2.13
N ASN A 47 0.83 -23.97 -1.38
CA ASN A 47 2.16 -23.45 -1.76
C ASN A 47 2.27 -21.93 -1.97
N PHE A 48 1.25 -21.13 -1.64
CA PHE A 48 1.36 -19.67 -1.63
C PHE A 48 1.52 -19.13 -0.19
N TYR A 49 2.48 -18.21 -0.02
CA TYR A 49 2.76 -17.58 1.25
C TYR A 49 2.57 -16.07 1.17
N LYS A 50 1.99 -15.48 2.22
CA LYS A 50 1.87 -14.04 2.32
C LYS A 50 3.19 -13.46 2.82
N ILE A 51 3.95 -12.80 1.96
CA ILE A 51 5.11 -12.02 2.38
C ILE A 51 4.61 -10.81 3.18
N ARG A 52 5.02 -10.74 4.44
CA ARG A 52 4.77 -9.58 5.28
C ARG A 52 6.08 -8.83 5.44
N TYR A 53 6.09 -7.57 5.01
CA TYR A 53 7.25 -6.70 5.17
C TYR A 53 7.37 -6.28 6.64
N TYR A 54 8.32 -6.88 7.34
CA TYR A 54 8.70 -6.53 8.70
C TYR A 54 10.21 -6.22 8.76
N GLY A 55 10.66 -5.74 9.91
CA GLY A 55 12.08 -5.41 10.12
C GLY A 55 12.41 -3.96 9.77
N ILE A 56 13.71 -3.70 9.63
CA ILE A 56 14.30 -2.37 9.53
C ILE A 56 13.87 -1.58 8.29
N LEU A 57 13.59 -2.25 7.16
CA LEU A 57 13.15 -1.62 5.91
C LEU A 57 11.62 -1.60 5.72
N SER A 58 10.84 -2.13 6.68
CA SER A 58 9.38 -2.04 6.59
C SER A 58 8.91 -0.58 6.65
N SER A 59 7.82 -0.22 5.95
CA SER A 59 7.37 1.18 5.89
C SER A 59 7.08 1.81 7.25
N ALA A 60 6.63 1.01 8.23
CA ALA A 60 6.40 1.46 9.60
C ALA A 60 7.70 1.83 10.35
N ASN A 61 8.81 1.18 10.01
CA ASN A 61 10.08 1.31 10.72
C ASN A 61 11.15 2.04 9.91
N SER A 62 10.97 2.15 8.58
CA SER A 62 12.03 2.55 7.67
C SER A 62 12.55 3.96 7.92
N LYS A 63 11.80 4.84 8.58
CA LYS A 63 12.32 6.17 8.95
C LYS A 63 13.20 6.07 10.21
N THR A 64 12.63 5.59 11.31
CA THR A 64 13.29 5.53 12.62
C THR A 64 14.44 4.53 12.67
N LYS A 65 14.30 3.36 12.03
CA LYS A 65 15.34 2.32 12.04
C LYS A 65 16.52 2.64 11.14
N LYS A 66 16.32 3.36 10.03
CA LYS A 66 17.44 3.79 9.17
C LYS A 66 18.36 4.77 9.90
N GLU A 67 17.77 5.75 10.59
CA GLU A 67 18.53 6.69 11.43
C GLU A 67 19.31 5.96 12.53
N GLN A 68 18.67 5.01 13.22
CA GLN A 68 19.33 4.19 14.24
C GLN A 68 20.50 3.36 13.67
N ILE A 69 20.34 2.76 12.49
CA ILE A 69 21.42 2.00 11.84
C ILE A 69 22.58 2.92 11.48
N ALA A 70 22.29 4.09 10.88
CA ALA A 70 23.33 5.04 10.49
C ALA A 70 24.15 5.51 11.70
N ALA A 71 23.48 5.79 12.83
CA ALA A 71 24.14 6.15 14.08
C ALA A 71 25.03 5.02 14.63
N LEU A 72 24.54 3.77 14.61
CA LEU A 72 25.31 2.60 15.07
C LEU A 72 26.50 2.27 14.17
N MET A 73 26.39 2.56 12.87
CA MET A 73 27.46 2.35 11.90
C MET A 73 28.46 3.51 11.84
N GLU A 74 28.27 4.56 12.65
CA GLU A 74 29.06 5.80 12.61
C GLU A 74 29.09 6.44 11.20
N THR A 75 28.05 6.16 10.40
CA THR A 75 27.90 6.67 9.04
C THR A 75 26.83 7.76 9.01
N CYS A 76 27.09 8.86 8.30
CA CYS A 76 26.04 9.82 7.99
C CYS A 76 25.02 9.17 7.04
N VAL A 77 23.72 9.39 7.29
CA VAL A 77 22.70 9.10 6.27
C VAL A 77 23.02 9.98 5.07
N PRO A 78 23.30 9.42 3.88
CA PRO A 78 23.62 10.24 2.73
C PRO A 78 22.41 11.10 2.41
N ILE A 79 22.64 12.40 2.26
CA ILE A 79 21.69 13.30 1.64
C ILE A 79 21.45 12.75 0.23
N PRO A 80 20.20 12.49 -0.18
CA PRO A 80 19.96 11.99 -1.52
C PRO A 80 20.55 12.97 -2.54
N GLU A 81 21.39 12.48 -3.46
CA GLU A 81 22.01 13.29 -4.54
C GLU A 81 20.96 14.10 -5.32
N TYR A 82 19.72 13.59 -5.35
CA TYR A 82 18.57 14.16 -6.05
C TYR A 82 17.52 14.77 -5.12
N GLU A 83 17.92 15.24 -3.93
CA GLU A 83 16.99 15.90 -3.02
C GLU A 83 16.34 17.12 -3.68
N GLY A 84 15.02 17.25 -3.54
CA GLY A 84 14.22 18.30 -4.17
C GLY A 84 13.74 17.98 -5.60
N LEU A 85 14.27 16.94 -6.25
CA LEU A 85 13.77 16.49 -7.55
C LEU A 85 12.60 15.51 -7.39
N SER A 86 11.61 15.64 -8.26
CA SER A 86 10.55 14.65 -8.42
C SER A 86 11.09 13.37 -9.06
N ALA A 87 10.42 12.24 -8.83
CA ALA A 87 10.82 10.96 -9.41
C ALA A 87 10.91 10.98 -10.96
N ILE A 88 10.11 11.82 -11.62
CA ILE A 88 10.14 11.99 -13.07
C ILE A 88 11.40 12.72 -13.50
N GLU A 89 11.78 13.79 -12.79
CA GLU A 89 13.01 14.54 -13.06
C GLU A 89 14.26 13.68 -12.82
N VAL A 90 14.29 12.92 -11.72
CA VAL A 90 15.37 11.96 -11.44
C VAL A 90 15.49 10.93 -12.55
N TYR A 91 14.37 10.34 -12.98
CA TYR A 91 14.37 9.37 -14.06
C TYR A 91 14.88 9.98 -15.37
N SER A 92 14.43 11.20 -15.70
CA SER A 92 14.86 11.90 -16.91
C SER A 92 16.36 12.19 -16.88
N LEU A 93 16.89 12.62 -15.74
CA LEU A 93 18.32 12.86 -15.54
C LEU A 93 19.15 11.57 -15.71
N LEU A 94 18.72 10.48 -15.09
CA LEU A 94 19.46 9.19 -15.11
C LEU A 94 19.42 8.50 -16.47
N THR A 95 18.31 8.63 -17.20
CA THR A 95 18.07 7.85 -18.43
C THR A 95 18.16 8.68 -19.71
N GLY A 96 18.26 10.01 -19.59
CA GLY A 96 18.15 10.96 -20.71
C GLY A 96 16.78 10.95 -21.39
N LYS A 97 15.76 10.30 -20.79
CA LYS A 97 14.44 10.11 -21.38
C LYS A 97 13.37 10.75 -20.50
N ASP A 98 12.65 11.70 -21.09
CA ASP A 98 11.50 12.30 -20.44
C ASP A 98 10.27 11.39 -20.57
N VAL A 99 9.94 10.69 -19.48
CA VAL A 99 8.76 9.82 -19.35
C VAL A 99 7.44 10.59 -19.24
N SER A 100 7.49 11.92 -19.12
CA SER A 100 6.29 12.75 -19.17
C SER A 100 5.80 12.95 -20.60
N HIS A 101 6.59 12.62 -21.63
CA HIS A 101 6.18 12.71 -23.03
C HIS A 101 5.68 11.38 -23.59
N CYS A 102 4.67 11.46 -24.44
CA CYS A 102 4.16 10.30 -25.16
C CYS A 102 5.24 9.73 -26.10
N PRO A 103 5.61 8.44 -25.97
CA PRO A 103 6.67 7.84 -26.79
C PRO A 103 6.32 7.79 -28.28
N LYS A 104 5.03 7.88 -28.63
CA LYS A 104 4.55 7.82 -30.02
C LYS A 104 4.57 9.17 -30.72
N CYS A 105 3.98 10.21 -30.12
CA CYS A 105 3.85 11.52 -30.76
C CYS A 105 4.87 12.56 -30.31
N LYS A 106 5.62 12.32 -29.22
CA LYS A 106 6.64 13.20 -28.61
C LYS A 106 6.19 14.63 -28.23
N LYS A 107 4.94 15.01 -28.51
CA LYS A 107 4.34 16.32 -28.19
C LYS A 107 3.35 16.27 -27.04
N GLY A 108 2.61 15.17 -26.93
CA GLY A 108 1.61 14.99 -25.88
C GLY A 108 2.26 14.66 -24.53
N ARG A 109 1.73 15.22 -23.44
CA ARG A 109 2.14 14.88 -22.07
C ARG A 109 1.28 13.75 -21.49
N ILE A 110 1.92 12.82 -20.81
CA ILE A 110 1.27 11.74 -20.06
C ILE A 110 0.85 12.31 -18.70
N LEU A 111 -0.44 12.22 -18.39
CA LEU A 111 -1.00 12.66 -17.11
C LEU A 111 -1.31 11.44 -16.24
N CYS A 112 -0.61 11.30 -15.11
CA CYS A 112 -0.94 10.32 -14.08
C CYS A 112 -2.19 10.80 -13.32
N ARG A 113 -3.35 10.18 -13.59
CA ARG A 113 -4.58 10.41 -12.84
C ARG A 113 -4.77 9.31 -11.80
N ALA A 114 -5.27 9.68 -10.63
CA ALA A 114 -5.73 8.68 -9.66
C ALA A 114 -6.89 7.88 -10.27
N LEU A 115 -6.89 6.57 -10.07
CA LEU A 115 -8.03 5.75 -10.45
C LEU A 115 -9.28 6.20 -9.67
N PRO A 116 -10.46 6.28 -10.32
CA PRO A 116 -11.69 6.54 -9.60
C PRO A 116 -11.86 5.49 -8.50
N LYS A 117 -12.34 5.92 -7.33
CA LYS A 117 -12.62 4.97 -6.24
C LYS A 117 -13.73 4.03 -6.73
N PRO A 118 -13.62 2.71 -6.50
CA PRO A 118 -14.72 1.80 -6.81
C PRO A 118 -15.97 2.26 -6.05
N GLU A 119 -17.10 2.32 -6.76
CA GLU A 119 -18.41 2.54 -6.15
C GLU A 119 -18.65 1.40 -5.15
N THR A 120 -18.75 1.76 -3.87
CA THR A 120 -18.93 0.83 -2.75
C THR A 120 -20.37 0.39 -2.59
#